data_AF-A0A0F4VMG0-F1
#
_entry.id   AF-A0A0F4VMG0-F1
#
_cell.length_a   1.000
_cell.length_b   1.000
_cell.length_c   1.000
_cell.angle_alpha   90.00
_cell.angle_beta   90.00
_cell.angle_gamma   90.00
#
_symmetry.space_group_name_H-M   'P 1'
#
loop_
_entity.id
_entity.type
_entity.pdbx_description
1 polymer ?
#
loop_
_entity_poly.entity_id
_entity_poly.type
_entity_poly.pdbx_seq_one_letter_code
_entity_poly.pdbx_strand_id
1 'polypeptide(L)' 'MQRKGLSPPPKNASPILGLEVAGTIIDLGENTVNWNIGDEVCTLVNGGGYAEYCLSHQRQTLRFSQGFDAIKAFSP' A
#
# COMPACT_ATOMS: atom_id res chain seq x y z
N MET A 1 0.22 18.63 -3.16
CA MET A 1 0.13 18.75 -4.64
C MET A 1 -0.93 17.83 -5.24
N GLN A 2 -1.05 16.55 -4.86
CA GLN A 2 -2.11 15.64 -5.35
C GLN A 2 -3.56 16.10 -5.07
N ARG A 3 -3.82 16.74 -3.91
CA ARG A 3 -5.17 17.23 -3.51
C ARG A 3 -5.79 18.26 -4.47
N LYS A 4 -5.02 18.83 -5.38
CA LYS A 4 -5.47 19.86 -6.33
C LYS A 4 -5.78 19.33 -7.73
N GLY A 5 -5.65 18.02 -7.98
CA GLY A 5 -5.98 17.42 -9.28
C GLY A 5 -5.08 17.84 -10.46
N LEU A 6 -3.92 18.45 -10.18
CA LEU A 6 -3.07 19.10 -11.19
C LEU A 6 -1.91 18.23 -11.71
N SER A 7 -1.75 17.00 -11.23
CA SER A 7 -0.80 16.07 -11.83
C SER A 7 -1.59 15.06 -12.66
N PRO A 8 -1.49 15.07 -14.00
CA PRO A 8 -2.05 14.00 -14.79
C PRO A 8 -1.44 12.67 -14.32
N PRO A 9 -2.26 11.67 -13.96
CA PRO A 9 -1.73 10.38 -13.56
C PRO A 9 -0.89 9.81 -14.71
N PRO A 10 0.29 9.23 -14.43
CA PRO A 10 1.00 8.42 -15.41
C PRO A 10 0.03 7.38 -16.00
N LYS A 11 0.13 7.04 -17.29
CA LYS A 11 -0.76 6.08 -17.97
C LYS A 11 -0.92 4.71 -17.26
N ASN A 12 -0.02 4.39 -16.33
CA ASN A 12 0.01 3.14 -15.57
C ASN A 12 -0.30 3.30 -14.07
N ALA A 13 -0.80 4.47 -13.62
CA ALA A 13 -1.19 4.69 -12.23
C ALA A 13 -2.70 4.52 -12.05
N SER A 14 -3.11 3.91 -10.93
CA SER A 14 -4.53 3.73 -10.60
C SER A 14 -5.23 5.09 -10.43
N PRO A 15 -6.46 5.27 -10.95
CA PRO A 15 -7.24 6.50 -10.75
C PRO A 15 -7.78 6.66 -9.33
N ILE A 16 -7.70 5.61 -8.51
CA ILE A 16 -8.16 5.59 -7.12
C ILE A 16 -7.12 6.30 -6.25
N LEU A 17 -7.57 7.25 -5.43
CA LEU A 17 -6.71 8.00 -4.50
C LEU A 17 -6.22 7.09 -3.36
N GLY A 18 -5.19 7.56 -2.64
CA GLY A 18 -4.54 6.79 -1.58
C GLY A 18 -3.11 6.46 -2.00
N LEU A 19 -2.15 7.04 -1.29
CA LEU A 19 -0.72 6.83 -1.49
C LEU A 19 -0.12 5.81 -0.53
N GLU A 20 -0.87 5.45 0.51
CA GLU A 20 -0.40 4.68 1.64
C GLU A 20 -1.52 3.72 2.06
N VAL A 21 -1.18 2.47 2.37
CA VAL A 21 -2.14 1.42 2.77
C VAL A 21 -1.53 0.59 3.88
N ALA A 22 -2.34 0.24 4.89
CA ALA A 22 -2.03 -0.78 5.88
C ALA A 22 -3.04 -1.93 5.77
N GLY A 23 -2.59 -3.17 5.86
CA GLY A 23 -3.46 -4.34 5.76
C GLY A 23 -2.69 -5.65 5.84
N THR A 24 -3.31 -6.72 5.36
CA THR A 24 -2.76 -8.08 5.40
C THR A 24 -2.49 -8.57 3.98
N ILE A 25 -1.36 -9.24 3.78
CA ILE A 25 -1.06 -9.89 2.50
C ILE A 25 -2.04 -11.05 2.29
N ILE A 26 -2.84 -10.99 1.23
CA ILE A 26 -3.78 -12.05 0.84
C ILE A 26 -3.32 -12.84 -0.39
N ASP A 27 -2.34 -12.34 -1.14
CA ASP A 27 -1.76 -13.00 -2.31
C ASP A 27 -0.33 -12.50 -2.57
N LEU A 28 0.48 -13.30 -3.24
CA LEU A 28 1.90 -13.03 -3.53
C LEU A 28 2.22 -13.36 -4.99
N GLY A 29 2.83 -12.41 -5.69
CA GLY A 29 3.36 -12.69 -7.03
C GLY A 29 4.53 -13.68 -6.98
N GLU A 30 4.73 -14.44 -8.06
CA GLU A 30 5.69 -15.57 -8.15
C GLU A 30 7.14 -15.25 -7.71
N ASN A 31 7.57 -14.01 -7.86
CA ASN A 31 8.93 -13.56 -7.54
C ASN A 31 9.03 -12.76 -6.23
N THR A 32 8.00 -12.83 -5.39
CA THR A 32 7.99 -12.15 -4.10
C THR A 32 8.80 -12.95 -3.09
N VAL A 33 9.78 -12.31 -2.45
CA VAL A 33 10.67 -12.94 -1.48
C VAL A 33 10.55 -12.25 -0.13
N ASN A 34 10.71 -13.01 0.96
CA ASN A 34 10.64 -12.52 2.33
C ASN A 34 9.25 -12.02 2.77
N TRP A 35 8.17 -12.47 2.15
CA TRP A 35 6.80 -12.15 2.56
C TRP A 35 5.95 -13.41 2.58
N ASN A 36 4.99 -13.47 3.50
CA ASN A 36 4.02 -14.55 3.60
C ASN A 36 2.59 -14.00 3.54
N ILE A 37 1.68 -14.82 3.02
CA ILE A 37 0.24 -14.57 3.19
C ILE A 37 -0.07 -14.55 4.69
N GLY A 38 -0.81 -13.54 5.13
CA GLY A 38 -1.09 -13.28 6.54
C GLY A 38 -0.16 -12.27 7.21
N ASP A 39 0.94 -11.87 6.57
CA ASP A 39 1.79 -10.80 7.11
C ASP A 39 1.02 -9.47 7.14
N GLU A 40 1.03 -8.79 8.29
CA GLU A 40 0.54 -7.42 8.43
C GLU A 40 1.59 -6.43 7.93
N VAL A 41 1.19 -5.58 6.98
CA VAL A 41 2.11 -4.69 6.27
C VAL A 41 1.54 -3.29 6.07
N CYS A 42 2.44 -2.31 6.07
CA CYS A 42 2.17 -0.97 5.56
C CYS A 42 2.96 -0.76 4.26
N THR A 43 2.37 -0.09 3.28
CA THR A 43 3.01 0.09 1.98
C THR A 43 2.63 1.38 1.28
N LEU A 44 3.58 1.92 0.52
CA LEU A 44 3.34 3.05 -0.37
C LEU A 44 2.87 2.54 -1.72
N VAL A 45 1.69 2.97 -2.16
CA VAL A 45 1.09 2.60 -3.44
C VAL A 45 1.01 3.82 -4.37
N ASN A 46 1.22 3.59 -5.66
CA ASN A 46 1.09 4.63 -6.69
C ASN A 46 -0.38 4.80 -7.11
N GLY A 47 -1.27 5.02 -6.13
CA GLY A 47 -2.73 5.00 -6.28
C GLY A 47 -3.33 3.61 -6.01
N GLY A 48 -4.64 3.55 -5.75
CA GLY A 48 -5.35 2.31 -5.44
C GLY A 48 -5.58 2.05 -3.95
N GLY A 49 -5.10 2.92 -3.06
CA GLY A 49 -5.13 2.65 -1.62
C GLY A 49 -6.50 2.81 -0.94
N TYR A 50 -7.41 3.59 -1.54
CA TYR A 50 -8.80 3.68 -1.08
C TYR A 50 -9.67 2.59 -1.74
N ALA A 51 -9.23 1.34 -1.62
CA ALA A 51 -9.94 0.15 -2.08
C ALA A 51 -9.75 -0.98 -1.05
N GLU A 52 -10.61 -2.00 -1.12
CA GLU A 52 -10.47 -3.20 -0.25
C GLU A 52 -9.21 -4.00 -0.58
N TYR A 53 -8.73 -3.90 -1.81
CA TYR A 53 -7.51 -4.56 -2.29
C TYR A 53 -6.69 -3.61 -3.17
N CYS A 54 -5.38 -3.64 -3.00
CA CYS A 54 -4.45 -2.88 -3.82
C CYS A 54 -3.18 -3.69 -4.11
N LEU A 55 -2.57 -3.44 -5.26
CA LEU A 55 -1.27 -4.01 -5.59
C LEU A 55 -0.16 -3.08 -5.09
N SER A 56 0.87 -3.67 -4.49
CA SER A 56 2.08 -2.96 -4.12
C SER A 56 3.33 -3.74 -4.50
N HIS A 57 4.44 -3.03 -4.69
CA HIS A 57 5.72 -3.64 -4.95
C HIS A 57 6.42 -4.00 -3.63
N GLN A 58 6.91 -5.23 -3.49
CA GLN A 58 7.56 -5.73 -2.25
C GLN A 58 8.62 -4.80 -1.62
N ARG A 59 9.36 -4.05 -2.44
CA ARG A 59 10.37 -3.04 -1.99
C ARG A 59 9.78 -1.80 -1.33
N GLN A 60 8.48 -1.56 -1.49
CA GLN A 60 7.73 -0.43 -0.91
C GLN A 60 6.88 -0.91 0.28
N THR A 61 7.02 -2.17 0.68
CA THR A 61 6.25 -2.81 1.74
C THR A 61 7.12 -2.94 2.98
N LEU A 62 6.56 -2.60 4.14
CA LEU A 62 7.20 -2.67 5.44
C LEU A 62 6.33 -3.53 6.36
N ARG A 63 6.94 -4.43 7.14
CA ARG A 63 6.23 -5.18 8.17
C ARG A 63 5.82 -4.22 9.27
N PHE A 64 4.64 -4.44 9.84
CA PHE A 64 4.33 -3.87 11.13
C PHE A 64 5.32 -4.42 12.16
N SER A 65 5.93 -3.53 12.95
CA SER A 65 6.70 -3.97 14.11
C SER A 65 5.73 -4.43 15.19
N GLN A 66 6.11 -5.48 15.92
CA GLN A 66 5.28 -6.11 16.95
C GLN A 66 4.87 -5.05 18.00
N GLY A 67 3.59 -4.70 18.05
CA GLY A 67 3.03 -3.68 18.96
C GLY A 67 2.57 -2.36 18.30
N PHE A 68 2.69 -2.21 16.97
CA PHE A 68 2.09 -1.09 16.24
C PHE A 68 0.76 -1.50 15.61
N ASP A 69 -0.30 -0.85 16.09
CA ASP A 69 -1.66 -0.99 15.56
C ASP A 69 -1.78 -0.21 14.24
N ALA A 70 -2.43 -0.79 13.23
CA ALA A 70 -2.61 -0.19 11.90
C ALA A 70 -3.27 1.20 11.97
N ILE A 71 -4.09 1.45 13.00
CA ILE A 71 -4.74 2.74 13.25
C ILE A 71 -3.74 3.83 13.70
N LYS A 72 -2.65 3.48 14.40
CA LYS A 72 -1.65 4.45 14.89
C LYS A 72 -0.60 4.84 13.85
N ALA A 73 -0.38 4.04 12.81
CA ALA A 73 0.50 4.40 11.70
C ALA A 73 -0.10 5.53 10.83
N PHE A 74 -1.42 5.73 10.90
CA PHE A 74 -2.17 6.77 10.21
C PHE A 74 -2.74 7.80 11.19
N SER A 75 -1.88 8.69 11.69
CA SER A 75 -2.34 9.97 12.27
C SER A 75 -1.73 11.12 11.46
N PRO A 76 -2.54 12.11 11.01
CA PRO A 76 -2.10 13.22 10.16
C PRO A 76 -1.11 14.18 10.85
#